data_AF-A0A0D2LXX9-F1
#
_entry.id   AF-A0A0D2LXX9-F1
#
_cell.length_a   1.000
_cell.length_b   1.000
_cell.length_c   1.000
_cell.angle_alpha   90.00
_cell.angle_beta   90.00
_cell.angle_gamma   90.00
#
_symmetry.space_group_name_H-M   'P 1'
#
loop_
_entity.id
_entity.type
_entity.pdbx_description
1 polymer ?
#
loop_
_entity_poly.entity_id
_entity_poly.type
_entity_poly.pdbx_seq_one_letter_code
_entity_poly.pdbx_strand_id
1 'polypeptide(L)'
;KQRVLHVIFHPSLLRIHNPNDDRLFPGRDISQSSPEIASDREWPANKMIGHSSAGVDARFKILWKVGDVTWLPYAQIGHRNALEEYLELHGAPTIQALPTGTEAMSGTDT
;
A
#
# COMPACT_ATOMS: atom_id res chain seq x y z
N LYS A 1 -13.25 -0.54 23.98
CA LYS A 1 -12.91 -1.79 23.26
C LYS A 1 -11.47 -1.67 22.77
N GLN A 2 -10.53 -2.32 23.44
CA GLN A 2 -9.08 -2.10 23.28
C GLN A 2 -8.54 -3.10 22.26
N ARG A 3 -7.94 -2.62 21.16
CA ARG A 3 -7.25 -3.49 20.18
C ARG A 3 -5.84 -3.73 20.71
N VAL A 4 -5.57 -4.93 21.20
CA VAL A 4 -4.23 -5.35 21.61
C VAL A 4 -3.44 -5.65 20.33
N LEU A 5 -2.65 -4.70 19.87
CA LEU A 5 -1.58 -4.99 18.90
C LEU A 5 -0.58 -5.88 19.62
N HIS A 6 -0.46 -7.13 19.19
CA HIS A 6 0.54 -8.06 19.72
C HIS A 6 1.92 -7.62 19.19
N VAL A 7 2.67 -6.86 20.00
CA VAL A 7 4.04 -6.42 19.68
C VAL A 7 5.06 -7.54 20.00
N ILE A 8 4.68 -8.80 19.78
CA ILE A 8 5.58 -9.92 20.08
C ILE A 8 6.38 -10.23 18.82
N PHE A 9 7.54 -9.58 18.74
CA PHE A 9 8.61 -10.05 17.90
C PHE A 9 9.28 -11.23 18.61
N HIS A 10 9.42 -12.37 17.93
CA HIS A 10 10.06 -13.57 18.46
C HIS A 10 11.51 -13.65 17.95
N PRO A 11 12.50 -13.04 18.64
CA PRO A 11 13.90 -13.06 18.21
C PRO A 11 14.47 -14.48 18.15
N SER A 12 13.85 -15.44 18.85
CA SER A 12 14.22 -16.86 18.81
C SER A 12 13.97 -17.54 17.46
N LEU A 13 13.19 -16.92 16.56
CA LEU A 13 12.98 -17.42 15.20
C LEU A 13 14.00 -16.85 14.21
N LEU A 14 14.86 -15.91 14.63
CA LEU A 14 15.91 -15.38 13.79
C LEU A 14 16.93 -16.47 13.49
N ARG A 15 17.21 -16.65 12.21
CA ARG A 15 18.28 -17.53 11.72
C ARG A 15 19.47 -16.68 11.32
N ILE A 16 20.67 -17.25 11.47
CA ILE A 16 21.89 -16.62 10.99
C ILE A 16 21.79 -16.44 9.48
N HIS A 17 22.11 -15.23 9.01
CA HIS A 17 22.15 -14.93 7.58
C HIS A 17 23.23 -15.79 6.91
N ASN A 18 22.81 -16.66 5.99
CA ASN A 18 23.70 -17.38 5.10
C ASN A 18 23.75 -16.65 3.75
N PRO A 19 24.90 -16.13 3.30
CA PRO A 19 25.00 -15.51 1.98
C PRO A 19 24.60 -16.50 0.88
N ASN A 20 24.06 -15.97 -0.21
CA ASN A 20 23.69 -16.77 -1.38
C ASN A 20 24.93 -17.45 -1.98
N ASP A 21 24.79 -18.72 -2.37
CA ASP A 21 25.80 -19.39 -3.19
C ASP A 21 25.50 -19.11 -4.67
N ASP A 22 26.24 -18.18 -5.26
CA ASP A 22 26.07 -17.75 -6.65
C ASP A 22 26.40 -18.85 -7.66
N ARG A 23 27.08 -19.94 -7.25
CA ARG A 23 27.34 -21.11 -8.11
C ARG A 23 26.11 -21.99 -8.24
N LEU A 24 25.27 -22.04 -7.20
CA LEU A 24 24.02 -22.82 -7.19
C LEU A 24 22.83 -22.00 -7.69
N PHE A 25 22.88 -20.67 -7.56
CA PHE A 25 21.82 -19.75 -7.97
C PHE A 25 22.35 -18.55 -8.77
N PRO A 26 22.91 -18.78 -9.97
CA PRO A 26 23.37 -17.70 -10.85
C PRO A 26 22.18 -16.87 -11.36
N GLY A 27 22.36 -15.54 -11.49
CA GLY A 27 21.36 -14.65 -12.07
C GLY A 27 20.34 -14.05 -11.11
N ARG A 28 20.61 -14.05 -9.79
CA ARG A 28 19.73 -13.43 -8.77
C ARG A 28 19.94 -11.92 -8.62
N ASP A 29 20.93 -11.36 -9.32
CA ASP A 29 21.11 -9.92 -9.39
C ASP A 29 19.88 -9.30 -10.06
N ILE A 30 19.19 -8.41 -9.33
CA ILE A 30 17.96 -7.75 -9.79
C ILE A 30 18.21 -7.01 -11.12
N SER A 31 19.44 -6.54 -11.33
CA SER A 31 19.86 -5.91 -12.59
C SER A 31 19.91 -6.87 -13.80
N GLN A 32 19.98 -8.18 -13.56
CA GLN A 32 19.99 -9.21 -14.61
C GLN A 32 18.61 -9.80 -14.89
N SER A 33 17.62 -9.55 -14.03
CA SER A 33 16.22 -9.83 -14.35
C SER A 33 15.75 -8.84 -15.43
N SER A 34 15.06 -9.35 -16.45
CA SER A 34 14.71 -8.70 -17.73
C SER A 34 14.67 -7.15 -17.70
N PRO A 35 15.25 -6.44 -18.67
CA PRO A 35 15.19 -4.97 -18.75
C PRO A 35 13.76 -4.40 -18.82
N GLU A 36 12.75 -5.25 -19.03
CA GLU A 36 11.33 -4.90 -18.90
C GLU A 36 10.90 -4.60 -17.45
N ILE A 37 11.64 -5.11 -16.45
CA ILE A 37 11.48 -4.72 -15.03
C ILE A 37 12.24 -3.40 -14.75
N ALA A 38 13.25 -3.09 -15.56
CA ALA A 38 14.05 -1.87 -15.47
C ALA A 38 13.52 -0.71 -16.32
N SER A 39 12.52 -0.92 -17.19
CA SER A 39 11.78 0.17 -17.82
C SER A 39 10.87 0.80 -16.78
N ASP A 40 11.51 1.72 -16.07
CA ASP A 40 11.14 2.66 -15.04
C ASP A 40 9.95 3.54 -15.43
N ARG A 41 8.82 2.92 -15.77
CA ARG A 41 7.55 3.50 -15.41
C ARG A 41 7.45 3.24 -13.91
N GLU A 42 8.02 4.17 -13.17
CA GLU A 42 7.97 4.33 -11.72
C GLU A 42 6.51 4.50 -11.29
N TRP A 43 5.68 3.46 -11.45
CA TRP A 43 4.34 3.45 -10.88
C TRP A 43 4.54 3.35 -9.37
N PRO A 44 4.05 4.33 -8.59
CA PRO A 44 4.19 4.28 -7.15
C PRO A 44 3.56 2.97 -6.67
N ALA A 45 4.24 2.31 -5.74
CA ALA A 45 3.95 0.93 -5.37
C ALA A 45 2.55 0.64 -4.83
N ASN A 46 1.74 1.67 -4.67
CA ASN A 46 0.50 1.68 -3.94
C ASN A 46 -0.49 2.58 -4.69
N LYS A 47 -1.59 2.01 -5.18
CA LYS A 47 -2.66 2.77 -5.85
C LYS A 47 -3.84 2.96 -4.91
N MET A 48 -4.35 4.18 -4.79
CA MET A 48 -5.63 4.43 -4.13
C MET A 48 -6.76 4.07 -5.08
N ILE A 49 -7.63 3.16 -4.65
CA ILE A 49 -8.73 2.63 -5.47
C ILE A 49 -10.11 2.98 -4.91
N GLY A 50 -10.17 3.65 -3.75
CA GLY A 50 -11.44 4.02 -3.12
C GLY A 50 -11.25 4.79 -1.82
N HIS A 51 -12.32 5.43 -1.36
CA HIS A 51 -12.40 6.09 -0.06
C HIS A 51 -13.80 5.95 0.54
N SER A 52 -13.91 6.02 1.87
CA SER A 52 -15.18 5.83 2.60
C SER A 52 -15.79 7.13 3.14
N SER A 53 -15.01 8.20 3.22
CA SER A 53 -15.37 9.45 3.90
C SER A 53 -14.46 10.60 3.42
N ALA A 54 -14.88 11.84 3.69
CA ALA A 54 -14.11 13.04 3.38
C ALA A 54 -13.34 13.57 4.61
N GLY A 55 -12.38 14.46 4.35
CA GLY A 55 -11.62 15.16 5.40
C GLY A 55 -10.66 14.28 6.20
N VAL A 56 -10.44 14.63 7.47
CA VAL A 56 -9.45 13.98 8.34
C VAL A 56 -9.85 12.55 8.75
N ASP A 57 -11.14 12.26 8.72
CA ASP A 57 -11.70 10.93 8.98
C ASP A 57 -11.75 10.07 7.70
N ALA A 58 -11.24 10.59 6.57
CA ALA A 58 -11.13 9.83 5.34
C ALA A 58 -10.25 8.60 5.53
N ARG A 59 -10.79 7.46 5.09
CA ARG A 59 -10.01 6.24 4.91
C ARG A 59 -9.91 5.94 3.44
N PHE A 60 -8.74 5.48 3.03
CA PHE A 60 -8.43 5.16 1.65
C PHE A 60 -8.12 3.67 1.51
N LYS A 61 -8.64 3.09 0.44
CA LYS A 61 -8.42 1.72 0.02
C LYS A 61 -7.19 1.72 -0.88
N ILE A 62 -6.13 1.08 -0.40
CA ILE A 62 -4.83 1.03 -1.07
C ILE A 62 -4.63 -0.37 -1.61
N LEU A 63 -4.36 -0.47 -2.92
CA LEU A 63 -3.90 -1.66 -3.61
C LEU A 63 -2.36 -1.65 -3.64
N TRP A 64 -1.75 -2.63 -2.98
CA TRP A 64 -0.29 -2.78 -2.92
C TRP A 64 0.23 -3.52 -4.16
N LYS A 65 1.52 -3.33 -4.51
CA LYS A 65 2.21 -4.03 -5.61
C LYS A 65 2.02 -5.56 -5.62
N VAL A 66 1.88 -6.18 -4.44
CA VAL A 66 1.72 -7.63 -4.28
C VAL A 66 0.26 -8.09 -4.44
N GLY A 67 -0.68 -7.16 -4.66
CA GLY A 67 -2.10 -7.42 -4.87
C GLY A 67 -2.96 -7.33 -3.61
N ASP A 68 -2.36 -7.14 -2.44
CA ASP A 68 -3.09 -6.92 -1.20
C ASP A 68 -3.90 -5.63 -1.24
N VAL A 69 -5.01 -5.60 -0.51
CA VAL A 69 -5.85 -4.41 -0.35
C VAL A 69 -6.02 -4.09 1.13
N THR A 70 -5.70 -2.86 1.52
CA THR A 70 -5.86 -2.40 2.91
C THR A 70 -6.52 -1.04 3.01
N TRP A 71 -7.23 -0.80 4.10
CA TRP A 71 -7.82 0.50 4.43
C TRP A 71 -6.97 1.28 5.41
N LEU A 72 -6.34 2.36 4.96
CA LEU A 72 -5.55 3.26 5.82
C LEU A 72 -6.29 4.58 6.08
N PRO A 73 -6.25 5.10 7.31
CA PRO A 73 -6.69 6.47 7.56
C PRO A 73 -5.74 7.47 6.89
N TYR A 74 -6.26 8.65 6.53
CA TYR A 74 -5.49 9.71 5.88
C TYR A 74 -4.15 10.01 6.58
N ALA A 75 -4.15 10.05 7.92
CA ALA A 75 -2.94 10.30 8.72
C ALA A 75 -1.81 9.27 8.55
N GLN A 76 -2.12 8.06 8.04
CA GLN A 76 -1.14 6.99 7.80
C GLN A 76 -0.70 6.89 6.35
N ILE A 77 -1.20 7.77 5.47
CA ILE A 77 -0.81 7.80 4.07
C ILE A 77 0.52 8.54 3.95
N GLY A 78 1.60 7.78 3.85
CA GLY A 78 2.94 8.34 3.62
C GLY A 78 3.23 8.68 2.16
N HIS A 79 2.39 8.26 1.21
CA HIS A 79 2.62 8.40 -0.22
C HIS A 79 1.85 9.60 -0.78
N ARG A 80 2.51 10.76 -0.82
CA ARG A 80 1.93 12.01 -1.30
C ARG A 80 1.49 11.93 -2.76
N ASN A 81 2.30 11.33 -3.64
CA ASN A 81 1.99 11.23 -5.07
C ASN A 81 0.71 10.42 -5.35
N ALA A 82 0.49 9.32 -4.62
CA ALA A 82 -0.69 8.48 -4.78
C ALA A 82 -1.98 9.19 -4.33
N LEU A 83 -1.88 10.12 -3.37
CA LEU A 83 -3.00 10.94 -2.94
C LEU A 83 -3.31 12.04 -3.95
N GLU A 84 -2.29 12.71 -4.46
CA GLU A 84 -2.44 13.77 -5.47
C GLU A 84 -3.09 13.22 -6.74
N GLU A 85 -2.61 12.09 -7.26
CA GLU A 85 -3.22 11.40 -8.41
C GLU A 85 -4.70 11.03 -8.16
N TYR A 86 -5.01 10.54 -6.96
CA TYR A 86 -6.37 10.19 -6.59
C TYR A 86 -7.29 11.41 -6.51
N LEU A 87 -6.81 12.51 -5.93
CA LEU A 87 -7.54 13.77 -5.82
C LEU A 87 -7.78 14.40 -7.20
N GLU A 88 -6.78 14.38 -8.09
CA GLU A 88 -6.90 14.83 -9.48
C GLU A 88 -7.94 14.02 -10.25
N LEU A 89 -7.93 12.69 -10.11
CA LEU A 89 -8.92 11.80 -10.74
C LEU A 89 -10.35 12.14 -10.29
N HIS A 90 -10.52 12.53 -9.02
CA HIS A 90 -11.79 12.91 -8.45
C HIS A 90 -12.12 14.41 -8.58
N GLY A 91 -11.26 15.21 -9.24
CA GLY A 91 -11.44 16.65 -9.41
C GLY A 91 -11.49 17.45 -8.10
N ALA A 92 -10.96 16.88 -7.01
CA ALA A 92 -11.01 17.46 -5.68
C ALA A 92 -9.67 18.12 -5.35
N PRO A 93 -9.62 19.42 -5.03
CA PRO A 93 -8.36 20.10 -4.69
C PRO A 93 -7.81 19.68 -3.33
N THR A 94 -8.64 19.06 -2.48
CA THR A 94 -8.27 18.63 -1.12
C THR A 94 -9.19 17.50 -0.69
N ILE A 95 -8.74 16.69 0.27
CA ILE A 95 -9.50 15.57 0.86
C ILE A 95 -10.85 16.00 1.45
N GLN A 96 -10.96 17.26 1.88
CA GLN A 96 -12.21 17.87 2.37
C GLN A 96 -13.27 18.04 1.28
N ALA A 97 -12.84 18.18 0.02
CA ALA A 97 -13.70 18.38 -1.14
C ALA A 97 -14.05 17.05 -1.83
N LEU A 98 -13.64 15.91 -1.27
CA LEU A 98 -14.09 14.61 -1.76
C LEU A 98 -15.58 14.44 -1.45
N PRO A 99 -16.38 13.93 -2.39
CA PRO A 99 -17.75 13.54 -2.11
C PRO A 99 -17.77 12.43 -1.04
N THR A 100 -18.88 12.29 -0.31
CA THR A 100 -19.05 11.16 0.61
C THR A 100 -18.79 9.85 -0.14
N GLY A 101 -17.91 9.01 0.43
CA GLY A 101 -17.20 7.94 -0.27
C GLY A 101 -18.02 7.11 -1.25
N THR A 102 -17.43 6.81 -2.41
CA THR A 102 -18.03 5.99 -3.47
C THR A 102 -18.34 4.57 -3.00
N GLU A 103 -17.66 4.08 -1.97
CA GLU A 103 -18.02 2.87 -1.24
C GLU A 103 -18.56 3.27 0.14
N ALA A 104 -19.89 3.38 0.24
CA ALA A 104 -20.54 3.23 1.53
C ALA A 104 -20.06 1.90 2.12
N MET A 105 -19.58 1.91 3.36
CA MET A 105 -19.41 0.67 4.13
C MET A 105 -20.79 0.01 4.23
N SER A 106 -21.15 -0.78 3.23
CA SER A 106 -22.31 -1.66 3.22
C SER A 106 -22.03 -2.76 4.22
N GLY A 107 -22.19 -2.43 5.50
CA GLY A 107 -22.42 -3.40 6.53
C GLY A 107 -23.86 -3.87 6.40
N THR A 108 -24.05 -5.04 5.81
CA THR A 108 -24.98 -6.06 6.31
C THR A 108 -24.47 -7.39 5.76
N ASP A 109 -23.81 -8.19 6.59
CA ASP A 109 -23.95 -9.63 6.44
C ASP A 109 -24.23 -10.21 7.82
N THR A 110 -25.26 -11.05 7.84
CA THR A 110 -26.04 -11.50 9.02
C THR A 110 -25.34 -12.64 9.74
#